data_AF-A0A8T4HZ08-F1
#
_entry.id   AF-A0A8T4HZ08-F1
#
_cell.length_a   1.000
_cell.length_b   1.000
_cell.length_c   1.000
_cell.angle_alpha   90.00
_cell.angle_beta   90.00
_cell.angle_gamma   90.00
#
_symmetry.space_group_name_H-M   'P 1'
#
loop_
_entity.id
_entity.type
_entity.pdbx_description
1 polymer ?
#
loop_
_entity_poly.entity_id
_entity_poly.type
_entity_poly.pdbx_seq_one_letter_code
_entity_poly.pdbx_strand_id
1 'polypeptide(L)'
;EAFRWADGADAEDLREVAEANDLFDESSLAHLDALTYGREYLAVGSGDCGTDDCPPLITAESPLDMTLFWDARARVATAALRES
;
A
#
# COMPACT_ATOMS: atom_id res chain seq x y z
N GLU A 1 9.30 14.80 -3.44
CA GLU A 1 10.42 14.05 -4.04
C GLU A 1 9.90 13.45 -5.36
N ALA A 2 10.74 13.25 -6.38
CA ALA A 2 10.26 12.72 -7.67
C ALA A 2 10.30 11.19 -7.67
N PHE A 3 9.25 10.54 -8.21
CA PHE A 3 9.23 9.10 -8.43
C PHE A 3 10.36 8.70 -9.38
N ARG A 4 10.91 7.50 -9.17
CA ARG A 4 11.99 6.94 -10.00
C ARG A 4 11.99 5.43 -9.94
N TRP A 5 12.18 4.79 -11.08
CA TRP A 5 12.51 3.37 -11.14
C TRP A 5 13.97 3.13 -10.78
N ALA A 6 14.28 1.94 -10.26
CA ALA A 6 15.63 1.58 -9.84
C ALA A 6 16.63 1.51 -11.02
N ASP A 7 16.12 1.23 -12.22
CA ASP A 7 16.88 1.18 -13.47
C ASP A 7 16.99 2.56 -14.17
N GLY A 8 16.33 3.58 -13.64
CA GLY A 8 16.33 4.94 -14.19
C GLY A 8 15.40 5.13 -15.40
N ALA A 9 14.48 4.20 -15.67
CA ALA A 9 13.42 4.39 -16.64
C ALA A 9 12.48 5.56 -16.25
N ASP A 10 11.73 6.05 -17.22
CA ASP A 10 10.69 7.06 -16.99
C ASP A 10 9.65 6.53 -15.98
N ALA A 11 9.31 7.36 -15.00
CA ALA A 11 8.51 7.00 -13.83
C ALA A 11 7.19 7.77 -13.77
N GLU A 12 6.74 8.28 -14.91
CA GLU A 12 5.46 8.97 -15.03
C GLU A 12 4.28 8.07 -14.68
N ASP A 13 4.38 6.79 -14.99
CA ASP A 13 3.42 5.75 -14.60
C ASP A 13 3.27 5.64 -13.07
N LEU A 14 4.38 5.72 -12.32
CA LEU A 14 4.34 5.75 -10.86
C LEU A 14 3.63 7.00 -10.32
N ARG A 15 3.83 8.15 -10.98
CA ARG A 15 3.15 9.40 -10.61
C ARG A 15 1.64 9.27 -10.83
N GLU A 16 1.22 8.70 -11.95
CA GLU A 16 -0.19 8.45 -12.26
C GLU A 16 -0.84 7.53 -11.22
N VAL A 17 -0.17 6.44 -10.83
CA VAL A 17 -0.67 5.53 -9.77
C VAL A 17 -0.80 6.25 -8.43
N ALA A 18 0.18 7.08 -8.07
CA ALA A 18 0.14 7.82 -6.81
C ALA A 18 -1.00 8.83 -6.75
N GLU A 19 -1.25 9.54 -7.86
CA GLU A 19 -2.36 10.49 -7.96
C GLU A 19 -3.71 9.79 -7.97
N ALA A 20 -3.84 8.67 -8.69
CA ALA A 20 -5.08 7.90 -8.76
C ALA A 20 -5.53 7.35 -7.40
N ASN A 21 -4.59 7.11 -6.49
CA ASN A 21 -4.83 6.56 -5.14
C ASN A 21 -4.66 7.59 -4.01
N ASP A 22 -4.50 8.87 -4.35
CA ASP A 22 -4.28 9.96 -3.38
C ASP A 22 -3.13 9.68 -2.38
N LEU A 23 -2.06 9.01 -2.85
CA LEU A 23 -1.00 8.51 -1.97
C LEU A 23 -0.21 9.61 -1.27
N PHE A 24 -0.25 10.84 -1.76
CA PHE A 24 0.38 11.97 -1.08
C PHE A 24 -0.26 12.25 0.28
N ASP A 25 -1.57 12.02 0.41
CA ASP A 25 -2.31 12.19 1.64
C ASP A 25 -2.41 10.86 2.41
N GLU A 26 -2.78 9.77 1.73
CA GLU A 26 -2.98 8.45 2.35
C GLU A 26 -1.69 7.87 2.97
N SER A 27 -0.52 8.13 2.38
CA SER A 27 0.76 7.67 2.97
C SER A 27 1.04 8.31 4.33
N SER A 28 0.57 9.53 4.58
CA SER A 28 0.72 10.17 5.88
C SER A 28 -0.09 9.45 6.97
N LEU A 29 -1.26 8.93 6.62
CA LEU A 29 -2.09 8.13 7.52
C LEU A 29 -1.45 6.77 7.82
N ALA A 30 -1.00 6.06 6.78
CA ALA A 30 -0.28 4.79 6.93
C ALA A 30 0.94 4.97 7.86
N HIS A 31 1.76 5.99 7.62
CA HIS A 31 2.95 6.21 8.42
C HIS A 31 2.63 6.62 9.87
N LEU A 32 1.55 7.36 10.09
CA LEU A 32 1.06 7.64 11.44
C LEU A 32 0.65 6.36 12.17
N ASP A 33 0.01 5.43 11.46
CA ASP A 33 -0.34 4.11 12.00
C ASP A 33 0.91 3.28 12.31
N ALA A 34 1.91 3.27 11.42
CA ALA A 34 3.20 2.64 11.70
C ALA A 34 3.87 3.22 12.95
N LEU A 35 3.83 4.54 13.14
CA LEU A 35 4.39 5.21 14.32
C LEU A 35 3.59 4.90 15.60
N THR A 36 2.27 4.82 15.50
CA THR A 36 1.38 4.65 16.65
C THR A 36 1.30 3.19 17.11
N TYR A 37 1.16 2.27 16.16
CA TYR A 37 0.91 0.84 16.41
C TYR A 37 2.11 -0.05 16.10
N GLY A 38 3.22 0.52 15.61
CA GLY A 38 4.42 -0.21 15.21
C GLY A 38 4.28 -0.98 13.88
N ARG A 39 3.18 -0.77 13.14
CA ARG A 39 2.86 -1.42 11.88
C ARG A 39 1.80 -0.61 11.10
N GLU A 40 1.88 -0.67 9.78
CA GLU A 40 0.88 -0.18 8.83
C GLU A 40 0.52 -1.31 7.86
N TYR A 41 -0.64 -1.21 7.21
CA TYR A 41 -1.06 -2.16 6.19
C TYR A 41 -1.52 -1.42 4.94
N LEU A 42 -1.10 -1.93 3.79
CA LEU A 42 -1.60 -1.52 2.48
C LEU A 42 -2.23 -2.74 1.81
N ALA A 43 -3.47 -2.61 1.38
CA ALA A 43 -4.13 -3.56 0.50
C ALA A 43 -3.99 -3.08 -0.95
N VAL A 44 -3.60 -3.97 -1.86
CA VAL A 44 -3.49 -3.67 -3.30
C VAL A 44 -4.39 -4.61 -4.08
N GLY A 45 -5.35 -4.04 -4.80
CA GLY A 45 -6.28 -4.74 -5.67
C GLY A 45 -6.17 -4.29 -7.12
N SER A 46 -6.85 -5.02 -8.01
CA SER A 46 -7.04 -4.58 -9.39
C SER A 46 -7.88 -3.30 -9.45
N GLY A 47 -7.57 -2.41 -10.39
CA GLY A 47 -8.41 -1.25 -10.67
C GLY A 47 -9.81 -1.63 -11.18
N ASP A 48 -10.79 -0.73 -11.01
CA ASP A 48 -12.21 -0.95 -11.34
C ASP A 48 -12.71 -0.06 -12.50
N CYS A 49 -11.83 0.37 -13.40
CA CYS A 49 -12.19 1.21 -14.55
C CYS A 49 -12.43 0.42 -15.85
N GLY A 50 -12.44 -0.92 -15.78
CA GLY A 50 -12.87 -1.80 -16.88
C GLY A 50 -11.88 -1.93 -18.05
N THR A 51 -10.64 -1.47 -17.87
CA THR A 51 -9.55 -1.59 -18.85
C THR A 51 -8.31 -2.22 -18.21
N ASP A 52 -7.45 -2.81 -19.04
CA ASP A 52 -6.17 -3.36 -18.56
C ASP A 52 -5.19 -2.27 -18.10
N ASP A 53 -5.38 -1.04 -18.61
CA ASP A 53 -4.60 0.14 -18.23
C ASP A 53 -5.10 0.81 -16.94
N CYS A 54 -5.96 0.13 -16.17
CA CYS A 54 -6.49 0.69 -14.93
C CYS A 54 -5.42 0.72 -13.84
N PRO A 55 -5.15 1.87 -13.19
CA PRO A 55 -4.28 1.92 -12.03
C PRO A 55 -4.77 0.95 -10.95
N PRO A 56 -3.87 0.24 -10.24
CA PRO A 56 -4.27 -0.59 -9.12
C PRO A 56 -4.94 0.27 -8.04
N LEU A 57 -5.89 -0.33 -7.32
CA LEU A 57 -6.48 0.30 -6.14
C LEU A 57 -5.60 -0.04 -4.93
N ILE A 58 -5.05 0.98 -4.30
CA ILE A 58 -4.20 0.89 -3.11
C ILE A 58 -4.96 1.54 -1.97
N THR A 59 -5.10 0.84 -0.85
CA THR A 59 -5.85 1.33 0.31
C THR A 59 -5.01 1.17 1.58
N ALA A 60 -4.88 2.24 2.36
CA ALA A 60 -4.33 2.18 3.70
C ALA A 60 -5.37 1.57 4.65
N GLU A 61 -5.02 0.45 5.27
CA GLU A 61 -5.91 -0.28 6.16
C GLU A 61 -5.51 -0.06 7.62
N SER A 62 -6.50 0.29 8.44
CA SER A 62 -6.34 0.47 9.88
C SER A 62 -5.75 -0.78 10.53
N PRO A 63 -4.64 -0.68 11.31
CA PRO A 63 -4.08 -1.81 12.05
C PRO A 63 -5.01 -2.41 13.11
N LEU A 64 -6.12 -1.72 13.42
CA LEU A 64 -7.16 -2.19 14.33
C LEU A 64 -8.15 -3.15 13.65
N ASP A 65 -8.27 -3.07 12.32
CA ASP A 65 -9.20 -3.88 11.52
C ASP A 65 -8.47 -5.03 10.77
N MET A 66 -7.15 -5.19 11.02
CA MET A 66 -6.29 -6.14 10.32
C MET A 66 -5.79 -7.25 11.23
N THR A 67 -5.86 -8.49 10.74
CA THR A 67 -5.26 -9.68 11.37
C THR A 67 -4.03 -10.13 10.59
N LEU A 68 -2.91 -10.36 11.28
CA LEU A 68 -1.62 -10.78 10.70
C LEU A 68 -1.26 -12.20 11.13
N PHE A 69 -0.85 -13.02 10.16
CA PHE A 69 -0.13 -14.27 10.40
C PHE A 69 1.37 -13.99 10.58
N TRP A 70 1.89 -14.37 11.74
CA TRP A 70 3.29 -14.16 12.12
C TRP A 70 4.05 -15.49 12.22
N ASP A 71 5.14 -15.63 11.47
CA ASP A 71 6.08 -16.73 11.67
C ASP A 71 7.02 -16.39 12.83
N ALA A 72 6.84 -17.06 13.97
CA ALA A 72 7.65 -16.83 15.17
C ALA A 72 9.11 -17.28 15.02
N ARG A 73 9.41 -18.26 14.14
CA ARG A 73 10.76 -18.77 13.91
C ARG A 73 11.55 -17.82 13.02
N ALA A 74 10.96 -17.40 11.90
CA ALA A 74 11.57 -16.47 10.96
C ALA A 74 11.50 -15.01 11.44
N ARG A 75 10.61 -14.72 12.40
CA ARG A 75 10.30 -13.38 12.90
C ARG A 75 9.87 -12.43 11.78
N VAL A 76 8.92 -12.88 10.97
CA VAL A 76 8.40 -12.13 9.83
C VAL A 76 6.89 -12.31 9.66
N ALA A 77 6.23 -11.26 9.18
CA ALA A 77 4.86 -11.29 8.70
C ALA A 77 4.76 -12.15 7.43
N THR A 78 3.78 -13.05 7.35
CA THR A 78 3.61 -13.93 6.18
C THR A 78 2.36 -13.64 5.37
N ALA A 79 1.27 -13.22 6.02
CA ALA A 79 0.03 -12.82 5.37
C ALA A 79 -0.78 -11.94 6.32
N ALA A 80 -1.61 -11.05 5.78
CA ALA A 80 -2.57 -10.26 6.54
C ALA A 80 -3.94 -10.28 5.86
N LEU A 81 -5.01 -10.13 6.64
CA LEU A 81 -6.39 -10.05 6.15
C LEU A 81 -7.16 -9.01 6.96
N ARG A 82 -8.01 -8.25 6.30
CA ARG A 82 -8.98 -7.34 6.91
C ARG A 82 -10.16 -8.12 7.50
N GLU A 83 -10.58 -7.76 8.70
CA GLU A 83 -11.81 -8.27 9.29
C GLU A 83 -13.03 -7.69 8.55
N SER A 84 -14.02 -8.54 8.27
CA SER A 84 -15.21 -8.21 7.47
C SER A 84 -16.38 -7.72 8.31
#